data_AF-A0A815XFN5-F1
#
_entry.id   AF-A0A815XFN5-F1
#
_cell.length_a   1.000
_cell.length_b   1.000
_cell.length_c   1.000
_cell.angle_alpha   90.00
_cell.angle_beta   90.00
_cell.angle_gamma   90.00
#
_symmetry.space_group_name_H-M   'P 1'
#
loop_
_entity.id
_entity.type
_entity.pdbx_description
1 polymer ?
#
loop_
_entity_poly.entity_id
_entity_poly.type
_entity_poly.pdbx_seq_one_letter_code
_entity_poly.pdbx_strand_id
1 'polypeptide(L)'
;LYKKPYFDDNAYQNIYLKSRKTFNIRQLAALKSLYYWRDRIARQEDESTGYVLPNHMLLQISEILPREPQGVRACCNPVPLLVQHNLHDIHQIILQVRDIPLIEVKKFFYQ
;
A
#
# COMPACT_ATOMS: atom_id res chain seq x y z
N LEU A 1 18.10 -7.26 24.58
CA LEU A 1 16.92 -7.83 23.90
C LEU A 1 16.38 -6.80 22.92
N TYR A 2 16.62 -6.99 21.62
CA TYR A 2 16.03 -6.16 20.57
C TYR A 2 14.53 -6.47 20.49
N LYS A 3 13.68 -5.46 20.72
CA LYS A 3 12.23 -5.58 20.50
C LYS A 3 11.95 -5.09 19.08
N LYS A 4 11.36 -5.94 18.22
CA LYS A 4 10.87 -5.50 16.90
C LYS A 4 9.97 -4.27 17.13
N PRO A 5 10.18 -3.15 16.41
CA PRO A 5 9.43 -1.93 16.66
C PRO A 5 7.92 -2.19 16.55
N TYR A 6 7.19 -1.60 17.51
CA TYR A 6 5.75 -1.65 17.58
C TYR A 6 5.15 -1.05 16.29
N PHE A 7 4.09 -1.67 15.81
CA PHE A 7 3.41 -1.27 14.59
C PHE A 7 2.67 0.05 14.84
N ASP A 8 3.08 1.10 14.11
CA ASP A 8 2.43 2.41 14.16
C ASP A 8 1.37 2.49 13.05
N ASP A 9 0.11 2.61 13.46
CA ASP A 9 -1.04 2.72 12.54
C ASP A 9 -0.94 3.92 11.59
N ASN A 10 -0.14 4.92 11.95
CA ASN A 10 0.07 6.14 11.16
C ASN A 10 1.37 6.12 10.35
N ALA A 11 2.12 5.00 10.34
CA ALA A 11 3.42 4.95 9.68
C ALA A 11 3.36 5.21 8.16
N TYR A 12 2.22 4.94 7.52
CA TYR A 12 1.97 5.26 6.11
C TYR A 12 1.87 6.77 5.84
N GLN A 13 1.49 7.58 6.83
CA GLN A 13 1.29 9.03 6.69
C GLN A 13 2.60 9.73 6.31
N ASN A 14 3.74 9.28 6.82
CA ASN A 14 5.05 9.83 6.48
C ASN A 14 5.35 9.73 4.98
N ILE A 15 4.98 8.61 4.34
CA ILE A 15 5.14 8.43 2.89
C ILE A 15 4.16 9.32 2.14
N TYR A 16 2.90 9.38 2.60
CA TYR A 16 1.87 10.20 1.98
C TYR A 16 2.23 11.69 2.00
N LEU A 17 2.56 12.25 3.17
CA LEU A 17 2.90 13.66 3.34
C LEU A 17 4.12 14.07 2.50
N LYS A 18 5.14 13.21 2.40
CA LYS A 18 6.32 13.46 1.56
C LYS A 18 6.02 13.40 0.07
N SER A 19 4.99 12.66 -0.35
CA SER A 19 4.65 12.49 -1.77
C SER A 19 4.01 13.73 -2.41
N ARG A 20 3.44 14.64 -1.59
CA ARG A 20 2.64 15.80 -2.04
C ARG A 20 1.47 15.44 -2.96
N LYS A 21 1.00 14.19 -2.95
CA LYS A 21 -0.17 13.72 -3.70
C LYS A 21 -1.47 14.05 -2.97
N THR A 22 -2.56 14.13 -3.72
CA THR A 22 -3.92 14.27 -3.17
C THR A 22 -4.68 12.98 -3.45
N PHE A 23 -4.90 12.18 -2.41
CA PHE A 23 -5.61 10.91 -2.51
C PHE A 23 -7.05 11.04 -2.03
N ASN A 24 -7.98 10.40 -2.76
CA ASN A 24 -9.34 10.17 -2.27
C ASN A 24 -9.36 9.04 -1.23
N ILE A 25 -10.54 8.77 -0.65
CA ILE A 25 -10.70 7.77 0.42
C ILE A 25 -10.24 6.37 0.00
N ARG A 26 -10.48 5.94 -1.24
CA ARG A 26 -10.06 4.63 -1.76
C ARG A 26 -8.54 4.55 -1.90
N GLN A 27 -7.93 5.62 -2.42
CA GLN A 27 -6.48 5.70 -2.62
C GLN A 27 -5.74 5.76 -1.27
N LEU A 28 -6.28 6.48 -0.28
CA LEU A 28 -5.76 6.48 1.08
C LEU A 28 -5.89 5.10 1.75
N ALA A 29 -7.06 4.45 1.61
CA ALA A 29 -7.27 3.10 2.10
C ALA A 29 -6.31 2.10 1.42
N ALA A 30 -6.08 2.22 0.11
CA ALA A 30 -5.12 1.41 -0.63
C ALA A 30 -3.70 1.62 -0.10
N LEU A 31 -3.29 2.87 0.11
CA LEU A 31 -1.96 3.19 0.64
C LEU A 31 -1.75 2.57 2.02
N LYS A 32 -2.75 2.68 2.91
CA LYS A 32 -2.72 2.08 4.24
C LYS A 32 -2.63 0.55 4.16
N SER A 33 -3.53 -0.09 3.41
CA SER A 33 -3.56 -1.55 3.28
C SER A 33 -2.31 -2.13 2.64
N LEU A 34 -1.79 -1.50 1.58
CA LEU A 34 -0.55 -1.94 0.93
C LEU A 34 0.69 -1.70 1.80
N TYR A 35 0.71 -0.61 2.57
CA TYR A 35 1.80 -0.36 3.53
C TYR A 35 1.88 -1.49 4.55
N TYR A 36 0.73 -1.93 5.08
CA TYR A 36 0.66 -3.03 6.03
C TYR A 36 0.99 -4.39 5.42
N TRP A 37 0.47 -4.66 4.22
CA TRP A 37 0.86 -5.86 3.48
C TRP A 37 2.38 -5.92 3.30
N ARG A 38 2.99 -4.79 2.92
CA ARG A 38 4.44 -4.70 2.74
C ARG A 38 5.23 -4.94 4.03
N ASP A 39 4.82 -4.35 5.15
CA ASP A 39 5.47 -4.57 6.46
C ASP A 39 5.35 -6.04 6.90
N ARG A 40 4.18 -6.65 6.70
CA ARG A 40 3.95 -8.08 6.97
C ARG A 40 4.89 -8.96 6.15
N ILE A 41 4.94 -8.79 4.83
CA ILE A 41 5.82 -9.57 3.95
C ILE A 41 7.29 -9.34 4.31
N ALA A 42 7.71 -8.09 4.54
CA ALA A 42 9.07 -7.77 4.96
C ALA A 42 9.49 -8.54 6.23
N ARG A 43 8.60 -8.62 7.22
CA ARG A 43 8.86 -9.39 8.47
C ARG A 43 8.85 -10.90 8.27
N GLN A 44 8.06 -11.41 7.33
CA GLN A 44 7.93 -12.85 7.03
C GLN A 44 9.16 -13.36 6.26
N GLU A 45 9.63 -12.59 5.29
CA GLU A 45 10.74 -12.95 4.41
C GLU A 45 12.12 -12.50 4.96
N ASP A 46 12.14 -11.84 6.12
CA ASP A 46 13.34 -11.20 6.71
C ASP A 46 14.01 -10.19 5.77
N GLU A 47 13.17 -9.45 5.04
CA GLU A 47 13.58 -8.50 4.02
C GLU A 47 13.28 -7.06 4.40
N SER A 48 13.96 -6.11 3.75
CA SER A 48 13.64 -4.69 3.92
C SER A 48 12.35 -4.32 3.18
N THR A 49 11.57 -3.37 3.72
CA THR A 49 10.35 -2.88 3.03
C THR A 49 10.63 -2.32 1.63
N GLY A 50 11.81 -1.73 1.42
CA GLY A 50 12.25 -1.25 0.10
C GLY A 50 12.49 -2.37 -0.90
N TYR A 51 12.98 -3.53 -0.45
CA TYR A 51 13.14 -4.72 -1.27
C TYR A 51 11.78 -5.34 -1.63
N VAL A 52 10.84 -5.38 -0.68
CA VAL A 52 9.48 -5.89 -0.93
C VAL A 52 8.73 -5.03 -1.94
N LEU A 53 8.59 -3.73 -1.66
CA LEU A 53 7.87 -2.78 -2.53
C LEU A 53 8.33 -1.34 -2.23
N PRO A 54 9.11 -0.71 -3.14
CA PRO A 54 9.58 0.67 -2.98
C PRO A 54 8.44 1.68 -2.81
N ASN A 55 8.72 2.77 -2.08
CA ASN A 55 7.70 3.79 -1.75
C ASN A 55 7.04 4.41 -2.99
N HIS A 56 7.78 4.68 -4.06
CA HIS A 56 7.22 5.31 -5.26
C HIS A 56 6.25 4.35 -5.98
N MET A 57 6.56 3.05 -6.04
CA MET A 57 5.66 2.02 -6.61
C MET A 57 4.44 1.77 -5.72
N LEU A 58 4.62 1.75 -4.40
CA LEU A 58 3.51 1.69 -3.43
C LEU A 58 2.50 2.82 -3.67
N LEU A 59 3.00 4.05 -3.81
CA LEU A 59 2.19 5.23 -4.11
C LEU A 59 1.51 5.12 -5.48
N GLN A 60 2.23 4.64 -6.50
CA GLN A 60 1.71 4.48 -7.86
C GLN A 60 0.55 3.47 -7.91
N ILE A 61 0.68 2.30 -7.27
CA ILE A 61 -0.40 1.31 -7.19
C ILE A 61 -1.61 1.91 -6.45
N SER A 62 -1.36 2.60 -5.34
CA SER A 62 -2.42 3.23 -4.53
C SER A 62 -3.17 4.32 -5.29
N GLU A 63 -2.48 5.06 -6.16
CA GLU A 63 -3.06 6.11 -6.99
C GLU A 63 -3.88 5.55 -8.16
N ILE A 64 -3.35 4.54 -8.85
CA ILE A 64 -3.97 3.95 -10.06
C ILE A 64 -5.15 3.02 -9.71
N LEU A 65 -5.08 2.30 -8.58
CA LEU A 65 -6.07 1.28 -8.17
C LEU A 65 -6.37 0.27 -9.30
N PRO A 66 -5.37 -0.47 -9.80
CA PRO A 66 -5.54 -1.35 -10.97
C PRO A 66 -6.62 -2.42 -10.75
N ARG A 67 -7.53 -2.55 -11.72
CA ARG A 67 -8.62 -3.56 -11.67
C ARG A 67 -8.16 -4.98 -11.99
N GLU A 68 -7.05 -5.10 -12.70
CA GLU A 68 -6.50 -6.38 -13.17
C GLU A 68 -5.11 -6.63 -12.56
N PRO A 69 -4.71 -7.90 -12.34
CA PRO A 69 -3.37 -8.24 -11.83
C PRO A 69 -2.24 -7.68 -12.69
N GLN A 70 -2.41 -7.65 -14.02
CA GLN A 70 -1.44 -7.09 -14.95
C GLN A 70 -1.26 -5.58 -14.74
N GLY A 71 -2.31 -4.88 -14.28
CA GLY A 71 -2.24 -3.48 -13.92
C GLY A 71 -1.34 -3.25 -12.70
N VAL A 72 -1.31 -4.16 -11.73
CA VAL A 72 -0.37 -4.10 -10.59
C VAL A 72 1.07 -4.25 -11.10
N ARG A 73 1.33 -5.21 -12.00
CA ARG A 73 2.65 -5.38 -12.61
C ARG A 73 3.10 -4.15 -13.37
N ALA A 74 2.20 -3.54 -14.16
CA ALA A 74 2.49 -2.32 -14.91
C ALA A 74 2.82 -1.11 -14.02
N CYS A 75 2.44 -1.15 -12.74
CA CYS A 75 2.81 -0.10 -11.77
C CYS A 75 4.25 -0.22 -11.26
N CYS A 76 4.95 -1.30 -11.59
CA CYS A 76 6.28 -1.61 -11.09
C CYS A 76 7.26 -1.84 -12.24
N ASN A 77 8.34 -1.05 -12.31
CA ASN A 77 9.38 -1.24 -13.31
C ASN A 77 10.78 -1.00 -12.71
N PRO A 78 11.63 -2.04 -12.54
CA PRO A 78 11.30 -3.46 -12.72
C PRO A 78 10.29 -3.95 -11.67
N VAL A 79 9.61 -5.08 -11.94
CA VAL A 79 8.67 -5.67 -10.96
C VAL A 79 9.47 -6.32 -9.82
N PRO A 80 9.27 -5.93 -8.54
CA PRO A 80 9.92 -6.60 -7.42
C PRO A 80 9.50 -8.08 -7.32
N LEU A 81 10.44 -8.95 -6.97
CA LEU A 81 10.20 -10.41 -6.88
C LEU A 81 9.04 -10.73 -5.93
N LEU A 82 9.02 -10.09 -4.76
CA LEU A 82 7.99 -10.31 -3.75
C LEU A 82 6.62 -9.77 -4.17
N VAL A 83 6.58 -8.72 -5.01
CA VAL A 83 5.32 -8.28 -5.65
C VAL A 83 4.84 -9.31 -6.66
N GLN A 84 5.74 -9.92 -7.43
CA GLN A 84 5.39 -10.95 -8.40
C GLN A 84 4.84 -12.21 -7.72
N HIS A 85 5.47 -12.67 -6.63
CA HIS A 85 5.03 -13.84 -5.86
C HIS A 85 3.68 -13.62 -5.17
N ASN A 86 3.44 -12.40 -4.67
CA ASN A 86 2.23 -12.06 -3.91
C ASN A 86 1.22 -11.25 -4.73
N LEU A 87 1.26 -11.37 -6.07
CA LEU A 87 0.44 -10.55 -6.95
C LEU A 87 -1.07 -10.68 -6.66
N HIS A 88 -1.51 -11.90 -6.33
CA HIS A 88 -2.89 -12.17 -5.99
C HIS A 88 -3.33 -11.41 -4.73
N ASP A 89 -2.55 -11.47 -3.65
CA ASP A 89 -2.82 -10.75 -2.40
C ASP A 89 -2.96 -9.24 -2.64
N ILE A 90 -2.01 -8.66 -3.37
CA ILE A 90 -2.01 -7.23 -3.69
C ILE A 90 -3.26 -6.88 -4.49
N HIS A 91 -3.60 -7.69 -5.50
CA HIS A 91 -4.79 -7.48 -6.32
C HIS A 91 -6.08 -7.57 -5.51
N GLN A 92 -6.20 -8.54 -4.61
CA GLN A 92 -7.36 -8.67 -3.71
C GLN A 92 -7.51 -7.45 -2.79
N ILE A 93 -6.41 -6.94 -2.22
CA ILE A 93 -6.42 -5.69 -1.45
C ILE A 93 -6.98 -4.54 -2.29
N ILE A 94 -6.55 -4.42 -3.56
CA ILE A 94 -7.03 -3.37 -4.45
C ILE A 94 -8.51 -3.53 -4.78
N LEU A 95 -9.01 -4.74 -5.01
CA LEU A 95 -10.44 -4.96 -5.25
C LEU A 95 -11.27 -4.54 -4.04
N GLN A 96 -10.88 -4.96 -2.83
CA GLN A 96 -11.58 -4.62 -1.58
C GLN A 96 -11.67 -3.11 -1.35
N VAL A 97 -10.58 -2.37 -1.55
CA VAL A 97 -10.61 -0.90 -1.35
C VAL A 97 -11.40 -0.17 -2.43
N ARG A 98 -11.56 -0.77 -3.62
CA ARG A 98 -12.39 -0.19 -4.69
C ARG A 98 -13.88 -0.27 -4.39
N ASP A 99 -14.30 -1.20 -3.53
CA ASP A 99 -15.69 -1.34 -3.11
C ASP A 99 -16.12 -0.27 -2.09
N ILE A 100 -15.16 0.45 -1.48
CA ILE A 100 -15.45 1.54 -0.53
C ILE A 100 -16.27 2.63 -1.26
N PRO A 101 -17.45 3.04 -0.75
CA PRO A 101 -18.19 4.16 -1.34
C PRO A 101 -17.41 5.47 -1.27
N LEU A 102 -17.40 6.27 -2.35
CA LEU A 102 -16.70 7.56 -2.39
C LEU A 102 -17.41 8.68 -1.59
N ILE A 103 -18.48 8.35 -0.86
CA ILE A 103 -19.45 9.32 -0.33
C ILE A 103 -19.02 9.95 1.02
N GLU A 104 -18.04 9.40 1.75
CA GLU A 104 -17.71 9.91 3.10
C GLU A 104 -16.43 10.76 3.17
N VAL A 105 -16.59 12.06 3.00
CA VAL A 105 -15.52 13.06 3.23
C VAL A 105 -15.53 13.62 4.66
N LYS A 106 -16.57 13.39 5.49
CA LYS A 106 -16.74 14.16 6.74
C LYS A 106 -16.39 13.49 8.07
N LYS A 107 -16.16 12.18 8.15
CA LYS A 107 -16.00 11.50 9.46
C LYS A 107 -14.59 11.00 9.82
N PHE A 108 -13.67 10.88 8.88
CA PHE A 108 -12.38 10.23 9.15
C PHE A 108 -11.22 11.16 9.55
N PHE A 109 -11.39 12.49 9.44
CA PHE A 109 -10.32 13.46 9.70
C PHE A 109 -10.48 14.27 11.01
N TYR A 110 -11.57 14.04 11.75
CA TYR A 110 -11.83 14.67 13.04
C TYR A 110 -11.99 13.61 14.14
N GLN A 111 -10.91 12.92 14.49
CA GLN A 111 -10.76 12.36 15.83
C GLN A 111 -9.28 12.25 16.20
#